data_AF-A0A3M1AW14-F1
#
_entry.id   AF-A0A3M1AW14-F1
#
_cell.length_a   1.000
_cell.length_b   1.000
_cell.length_c   1.000
_cell.angle_alpha   90.00
_cell.angle_beta   90.00
_cell.angle_gamma   90.00
#
_symmetry.space_group_name_H-M   'P 1'
#
loop_
_entity.id
_entity.type
_entity.pdbx_description
1 polymer ?
#
loop_
_entity_poly.entity_id
_entity_poly.type
_entity_poly.pdbx_seq_one_letter_code
_entity_poly.pdbx_strand_id
1 'polypeptide(L)'
;MNADHLLHRFSRHRERISTLLLLAGNLYLFFVLSWAWHEITYDDALISLRYSRMLAEGHGLVWNPGERVEGYSNFSWVVLMALIRRMGGDIVVWTKIVGMLANLGTLLLLFSITTRKGYDPFAAAALAMLAFFPPFVIWGVTGLETAFYTF
;
A
#
# COMPACT_ATOMS: atom_id res chain seq x y z
N MET A 1 34.12 -35.67 -3.81
CA MET A 1 33.03 -34.68 -3.64
C MET A 1 31.87 -35.40 -2.97
N ASN A 2 31.48 -35.02 -1.75
CA ASN A 2 30.61 -35.84 -0.88
C ASN A 2 29.12 -35.65 -1.24
N ALA A 3 28.31 -36.73 -1.21
CA ALA A 3 26.90 -36.70 -1.61
C ALA A 3 26.05 -35.71 -0.80
N ASP A 4 26.37 -35.53 0.49
CA ASP A 4 25.68 -34.60 1.39
C ASP A 4 25.81 -33.14 0.97
N HIS A 5 26.97 -32.75 0.40
CA HIS A 5 27.19 -31.40 -0.10
C HIS A 5 26.30 -31.11 -1.33
N LEU A 6 26.07 -32.11 -2.18
CA LEU A 6 25.18 -31.97 -3.33
C LEU A 6 23.72 -31.83 -2.89
N LEU A 7 23.26 -32.68 -1.97
CA LEU A 7 21.88 -32.64 -1.45
C LEU A 7 21.55 -31.30 -0.78
N HIS A 8 22.47 -30.77 0.04
CA HIS A 8 22.27 -29.46 0.67
C HIS A 8 22.25 -28.31 -0.36
N ARG A 9 23.02 -28.41 -1.46
CA ARG A 9 22.99 -27.40 -2.53
C ARG A 9 21.67 -27.43 -3.30
N PHE A 10 21.14 -28.63 -3.56
CA PHE A 10 19.84 -28.80 -4.22
C PHE A 10 18.67 -28.29 -3.37
N SER A 11 18.67 -28.56 -2.06
CA SER A 11 17.60 -28.05 -1.16
C SER A 11 17.59 -26.52 -1.10
N ARG A 12 18.76 -25.89 -0.92
CA ARG A 12 18.89 -24.42 -0.93
C ARG A 12 18.48 -23.78 -2.26
N HIS A 13 18.75 -24.45 -3.38
CA HIS A 13 18.35 -23.94 -4.69
C HIS A 13 16.83 -24.01 -4.89
N ARG A 14 16.20 -25.12 -4.47
CA ARG A 14 14.75 -25.28 -4.50
C ARG A 14 14.03 -24.24 -3.65
N GLU A 15 14.50 -24.02 -2.41
CA GLU A 15 13.93 -23.01 -1.51
C GLU A 15 14.00 -21.61 -2.10
N ARG A 16 15.14 -21.22 -2.70
CA ARG A 16 15.29 -19.92 -3.36
C ARG A 16 14.29 -19.73 -4.51
N ILE A 17 14.13 -20.75 -5.36
CA ILE A 17 13.17 -20.70 -6.47
C ILE A 17 11.75 -20.53 -5.93
N SER A 18 11.36 -21.33 -4.93
CA SER A 18 10.03 -21.24 -4.30
C SER A 18 9.77 -19.85 -3.69
N THR A 19 10.75 -19.28 -2.98
CA THR A 19 10.66 -17.93 -2.41
C THR A 19 10.50 -16.86 -3.48
N LEU A 20 11.24 -16.94 -4.59
CA LEU A 20 11.13 -15.99 -5.70
C LEU A 20 9.79 -16.10 -6.43
N LEU A 21 9.31 -17.32 -6.69
CA LEU A 21 8.00 -17.55 -7.30
C LEU A 21 6.88 -17.01 -6.42
N LEU A 22 7.00 -17.18 -5.10
CA LEU A 22 6.04 -16.64 -4.16
C LEU A 22 6.01 -15.12 -4.19
N LEU A 23 7.18 -14.46 -4.17
CA LEU A 23 7.26 -13.00 -4.29
C LEU A 23 6.63 -12.53 -5.59
N ALA A 24 7.02 -13.12 -6.71
CA ALA A 24 6.51 -12.75 -8.02
C ALA A 24 4.99 -12.92 -8.13
N GLY A 25 4.44 -14.03 -7.62
CA GLY A 25 3.00 -14.28 -7.60
C GLY A 25 2.23 -13.28 -6.74
N ASN A 26 2.75 -12.94 -5.56
CA ASN A 26 2.14 -11.94 -4.67
C ASN A 26 2.16 -10.54 -5.30
N LEU A 27 3.30 -10.14 -5.89
CA LEU A 27 3.41 -8.86 -6.58
C LEU A 27 2.47 -8.78 -7.79
N TYR A 28 2.43 -9.83 -8.60
CA TYR A 28 1.52 -9.90 -9.75
C TYR A 28 0.06 -9.72 -9.32
N LEU A 29 -0.40 -10.49 -8.33
CA LEU A 29 -1.77 -10.40 -7.83
C LEU A 29 -2.07 -9.03 -7.21
N PHE A 30 -1.15 -8.50 -6.41
CA PHE A 30 -1.28 -7.17 -5.82
C PHE A 30 -1.53 -6.12 -6.92
N PHE A 31 -0.70 -6.07 -7.96
CA PHE A 31 -0.86 -5.10 -9.05
C PHE A 31 -2.12 -5.35 -9.88
N VAL A 32 -2.49 -6.59 -10.16
CA VAL A 32 -3.73 -6.92 -10.88
C VAL A 32 -4.97 -6.44 -10.10
N LEU A 33 -5.02 -6.69 -8.79
CA LEU A 33 -6.11 -6.23 -7.95
C LEU A 33 -6.09 -4.71 -7.78
N SER A 34 -4.94 -4.09 -7.56
CA SER A 34 -4.84 -2.63 -7.51
C SER A 34 -5.37 -2.02 -8.79
N TRP A 35 -5.00 -2.56 -9.95
CA TRP A 35 -5.49 -2.11 -11.25
C TRP A 35 -7.00 -2.34 -11.42
N ALA A 36 -7.54 -3.48 -11.02
CA ALA A 36 -8.97 -3.77 -11.15
C ALA A 36 -9.86 -2.79 -10.36
N TRP A 37 -9.35 -2.23 -9.26
CA TRP A 37 -10.11 -1.39 -8.34
C TRP A 37 -9.68 0.09 -8.34
N HIS A 38 -8.66 0.47 -9.11
CA HIS A 38 -8.07 1.82 -9.06
C HIS A 38 -9.03 2.94 -9.47
N GLU A 39 -10.08 2.67 -10.24
CA GLU A 39 -11.03 3.70 -10.66
C GLU A 39 -11.94 4.13 -9.51
N ILE A 40 -12.15 3.27 -8.51
CA ILE A 40 -13.00 3.59 -7.37
C ILE A 40 -12.32 4.66 -6.50
N THR A 41 -13.11 5.66 -6.14
CA THR A 41 -12.75 6.64 -5.12
C THR A 41 -13.93 6.74 -4.18
N TYR A 42 -13.71 6.54 -2.88
CA TYR A 42 -14.79 6.72 -1.93
C TYR A 42 -15.07 8.20 -1.70
N ASP A 43 -16.34 8.53 -1.54
CA ASP A 43 -16.84 9.87 -1.28
C ASP A 43 -16.27 10.46 0.00
N ASP A 44 -16.12 9.65 1.05
CA ASP A 44 -15.46 10.04 2.31
C ASP A 44 -14.04 10.59 2.09
N ALA A 45 -13.30 10.10 1.10
CA ALA A 45 -11.97 10.61 0.78
C ALA A 45 -12.03 12.08 0.34
N LEU A 46 -13.10 12.49 -0.36
CA LEU A 46 -13.27 13.84 -0.89
C LEU A 46 -13.33 14.90 0.20
N ILE A 47 -13.74 14.53 1.42
CA ILE A 47 -13.71 15.44 2.57
C ILE A 47 -12.27 15.91 2.81
N SER A 48 -11.36 14.94 2.98
CA SER A 48 -9.93 15.19 3.21
C SER A 48 -9.30 15.94 2.05
N LEU A 49 -9.66 15.59 0.80
CA LEU A 49 -9.11 16.25 -0.39
C LEU A 49 -9.57 17.68 -0.55
N ARG A 50 -10.78 18.02 -0.11
CA ARG A 50 -11.24 19.40 -0.08
C ARG A 50 -10.43 20.24 0.91
N TYR A 51 -10.22 19.76 2.14
CA TYR A 51 -9.36 20.46 3.10
C TYR A 51 -7.92 20.58 2.58
N SER A 52 -7.41 19.53 1.94
CA SER A 52 -6.07 19.52 1.33
C SER A 52 -5.94 20.59 0.26
N ARG A 53 -6.97 20.73 -0.59
CA ARG A 53 -7.04 21.76 -1.63
C ARG A 53 -7.11 23.17 -1.03
N MET A 54 -7.97 23.40 -0.03
CA MET A 54 -8.12 24.71 0.62
C MET A 54 -6.82 25.14 1.30
N LEU A 55 -6.13 24.21 1.96
CA LEU A 55 -4.81 24.46 2.54
C LEU A 55 -3.78 24.78 1.46
N ALA A 56 -3.76 24.02 0.35
CA ALA A 56 -2.83 24.23 -0.75
C ALA A 56 -3.02 25.58 -1.46
N GLU A 57 -4.27 26.05 -1.59
CA GLU A 57 -4.66 27.33 -2.20
C GLU A 57 -4.46 28.53 -1.25
N GLY A 58 -4.08 28.29 0.02
CA GLY A 58 -3.78 29.33 0.99
C GLY A 58 -4.98 29.84 1.80
N HIS A 59 -6.14 29.19 1.67
CA HIS A 59 -7.33 29.50 2.48
C HIS A 59 -7.27 28.94 3.91
N GLY A 60 -6.33 28.03 4.17
CA GLY A 60 -6.17 27.34 5.45
C GLY A 60 -6.99 26.04 5.52
N LEU A 61 -7.06 25.46 6.71
CA LEU A 61 -7.78 24.22 6.98
C LEU A 61 -9.27 24.51 7.19
N VAL A 62 -9.97 24.83 6.10
CA VAL A 62 -11.38 25.20 6.11
C VAL A 62 -12.14 24.46 5.02
N TRP A 63 -13.44 24.23 5.22
CA TRP A 63 -14.32 23.71 4.17
C TRP A 63 -14.75 24.79 3.17
N ASN A 64 -15.12 25.96 3.70
CA ASN A 64 -15.49 27.18 2.98
C ASN A 64 -14.60 28.34 3.47
N PRO A 65 -14.03 29.16 2.57
CA PRO A 65 -13.32 30.36 2.97
C PRO A 65 -14.18 31.28 3.85
N GLY A 66 -13.63 31.74 4.97
CA GLY A 66 -14.34 32.58 5.95
C GLY A 66 -14.99 31.82 7.10
N GLU A 67 -15.20 30.51 6.97
CA GLU A 67 -15.74 29.65 8.04
C GLU A 67 -14.63 28.75 8.60
N ARG A 68 -14.41 28.81 9.91
CA ARG A 68 -13.40 28.00 10.59
C ARG A 68 -14.07 26.86 11.32
N VAL A 69 -14.26 25.75 10.61
CA VAL A 69 -14.78 24.49 11.16
C VAL A 69 -13.84 23.38 10.73
N GLU A 70 -13.42 22.57 11.68
CA GLU A 70 -12.64 21.36 11.43
C GLU A 70 -13.61 20.19 11.19
N GLY A 71 -13.44 19.50 10.06
CA GLY A 71 -14.31 18.40 9.64
C GLY A 71 -13.56 17.21 9.06
N TYR A 72 -12.25 17.10 9.32
CA TYR A 72 -11.42 15.95 8.95
C TYR A 72 -10.93 15.25 10.22
N SER A 73 -10.59 13.97 10.12
CA SER A 73 -10.08 13.15 11.23
C SER A 73 -8.62 12.67 11.02
N ASN A 74 -8.01 13.07 9.91
CA ASN A 74 -6.75 12.54 9.38
C ASN A 74 -5.77 13.68 9.02
N PHE A 75 -5.41 14.51 10.01
CA PHE A 75 -4.62 15.74 9.81
C PHE A 75 -3.32 15.54 8.98
N SER A 76 -2.54 14.51 9.28
CA SER A 76 -1.27 14.23 8.57
C SER A 76 -1.51 13.91 7.09
N TRP A 77 -2.61 13.21 6.77
CA TRP A 77 -3.02 12.91 5.41
C TRP A 77 -3.42 14.18 4.65
N VAL A 78 -4.20 15.05 5.28
CA VAL A 78 -4.59 16.35 4.72
C VAL A 78 -3.37 17.20 4.38
N VAL A 79 -2.40 17.29 5.31
CA VAL A 79 -1.17 18.06 5.09
C VAL A 79 -0.34 17.45 3.96
N LEU A 80 -0.18 16.13 3.92
CA LEU A 80 0.56 15.44 2.86
C LEU A 80 -0.06 15.72 1.48
N MET A 81 -1.38 15.55 1.35
CA MET A 81 -2.08 15.80 0.09
C MET A 81 -2.08 17.29 -0.29
N ALA A 82 -2.12 18.20 0.68
CA ALA A 82 -1.96 19.63 0.43
C ALA A 82 -0.57 19.94 -0.14
N LEU A 83 0.50 19.35 0.40
CA LEU A 83 1.86 19.52 -0.14
C LEU A 83 1.95 19.01 -1.59
N ILE A 84 1.38 17.84 -1.87
CA ILE A 84 1.32 17.29 -3.23
C ILE A 84 0.54 18.22 -4.17
N ARG A 85 -0.61 18.74 -3.73
CA ARG A 85 -1.39 19.70 -4.51
C ARG A 85 -0.60 20.97 -4.82
N ARG A 86 0.14 21.51 -3.85
CA ARG A 86 1.00 22.70 -4.05
C ARG A 86 2.11 22.46 -5.07
N MET A 87 2.60 21.22 -5.17
CA MET A 87 3.56 20.81 -6.21
C MET A 87 2.91 20.56 -7.58
N GLY A 88 1.60 20.78 -7.73
CA GLY A 88 0.86 20.59 -8.99
C GLY A 88 0.32 19.17 -9.19
N GLY A 89 0.40 18.30 -8.17
CA GLY A 89 -0.13 16.94 -8.25
C GLY A 89 -1.65 16.88 -8.25
N ASP A 90 -2.20 15.87 -8.93
CA ASP A 90 -3.60 15.47 -8.79
C ASP A 90 -3.78 14.66 -7.49
N ILE A 91 -4.40 15.28 -6.50
CA ILE A 91 -4.59 14.66 -5.18
C ILE A 91 -5.48 13.40 -5.22
N VAL A 92 -6.36 13.23 -6.21
CA VAL A 92 -7.13 11.98 -6.35
C VAL A 92 -6.24 10.84 -6.82
N VAL A 93 -5.30 11.12 -7.71
CA VAL A 93 -4.34 10.11 -8.20
C VAL A 93 -3.31 9.81 -7.10
N TRP A 94 -2.79 10.84 -6.45
CA TRP A 94 -1.73 10.69 -5.48
C TRP A 94 -2.16 10.02 -4.18
N THR A 95 -3.40 10.17 -3.73
CA THR A 95 -3.93 9.39 -2.59
C THR A 95 -3.83 7.88 -2.86
N LYS A 96 -4.20 7.47 -4.08
CA LYS A 96 -4.15 6.07 -4.52
C LYS A 96 -2.73 5.57 -4.66
N ILE A 97 -1.82 6.39 -5.21
CA ILE A 97 -0.40 6.04 -5.32
C ILE A 97 0.19 5.84 -3.91
N VAL A 98 -0.03 6.78 -2.99
CA VAL A 98 0.52 6.69 -1.63
C VAL A 98 -0.05 5.49 -0.88
N GLY A 99 -1.37 5.27 -0.94
CA GLY A 99 -1.99 4.11 -0.31
C GLY A 99 -1.52 2.77 -0.90
N MET A 100 -1.38 2.68 -2.23
CA MET A 100 -0.84 1.51 -2.91
C MET A 100 0.62 1.25 -2.49
N LEU A 101 1.45 2.29 -2.42
CA LEU A 101 2.84 2.16 -1.99
C LEU A 101 2.96 1.72 -0.52
N ALA A 102 2.07 2.21 0.35
CA ALA A 102 2.01 1.79 1.75
C ALA A 102 1.69 0.29 1.86
N ASN A 103 0.66 -0.19 1.17
CA ASN A 103 0.33 -1.62 1.13
C ASN A 103 1.44 -2.48 0.51
N LEU A 104 2.07 -2.01 -0.58
CA LEU A 104 3.21 -2.69 -1.18
C LEU A 104 4.36 -2.80 -0.17
N GLY A 105 4.62 -1.72 0.57
CA GLY A 105 5.58 -1.71 1.66
C GLY A 105 5.24 -2.78 2.71
N THR A 106 4.00 -2.85 3.20
CA THR A 106 3.55 -3.85 4.16
C THR A 106 3.81 -5.27 3.63
N LEU A 107 3.46 -5.54 2.38
CA LEU A 107 3.66 -6.84 1.74
C LEU A 107 5.15 -7.22 1.67
N LEU A 108 6.01 -6.28 1.29
CA LEU A 108 7.46 -6.49 1.21
C LEU A 108 8.10 -6.66 2.60
N LEU A 109 7.64 -5.91 3.60
CA LEU A 109 8.09 -6.06 4.99
C LEU A 109 7.71 -7.42 5.56
N LEU A 110 6.46 -7.84 5.39
CA LEU A 110 6.00 -9.15 5.83
C LEU A 110 6.75 -10.27 5.10
N PHE A 111 6.95 -10.14 3.79
CA PHE A 111 7.76 -11.08 3.02
C PHE A 111 9.20 -11.16 3.56
N SER A 112 9.84 -10.02 3.83
CA SER A 112 11.18 -9.97 4.43
C SER A 112 11.21 -10.67 5.79
N ILE A 113 10.24 -10.39 6.67
CA ILE A 113 10.20 -10.94 8.03
C ILE A 113 10.03 -12.46 8.00
N THR A 114 9.12 -12.96 7.18
CA THR A 114 8.79 -14.38 7.17
C THR A 114 9.82 -15.24 6.43
N THR A 115 10.49 -14.70 5.40
CA THR A 115 11.48 -15.46 4.61
C THR A 115 12.91 -15.36 5.14
N ARG A 116 13.16 -14.55 6.18
CA ARG A 116 14.50 -14.36 6.81
C ARG A 116 15.19 -15.66 7.21
N LYS A 117 14.43 -16.68 7.63
CA LYS A 117 14.96 -17.98 8.08
C LYS A 117 14.97 -19.06 6.99
N GLY A 118 14.58 -18.71 5.76
CA GLY A 118 14.36 -19.66 4.67
C GLY A 118 12.89 -19.77 4.28
N TYR A 119 12.59 -20.70 3.36
CA TYR A 119 11.22 -20.95 2.92
C TYR A 119 10.43 -21.67 4.01
N ASP A 120 9.31 -21.09 4.42
CA ASP A 120 8.31 -21.73 5.29
C ASP A 120 6.96 -21.78 4.54
N PRO A 121 6.38 -22.97 4.28
CA PRO A 121 5.11 -23.10 3.58
C PRO A 121 3.93 -22.42 4.30
N PHE A 122 3.96 -22.29 5.64
CA PHE A 122 2.89 -21.63 6.38
C PHE A 122 2.95 -20.12 6.24
N ALA A 123 4.14 -19.54 6.39
CA ALA A 123 4.39 -18.14 6.05
C ALA A 123 4.03 -17.81 4.60
N ALA A 124 4.41 -18.69 3.67
CA ALA A 124 4.09 -18.58 2.26
C ALA A 124 2.57 -18.52 2.03
N ALA A 125 1.82 -19.43 2.64
CA ALA A 125 0.36 -19.45 2.56
C ALA A 125 -0.25 -18.19 3.18
N ALA A 126 0.24 -17.72 4.33
CA ALA A 126 -0.26 -16.51 4.98
C ALA A 126 -0.05 -15.25 4.13
N LEU A 127 1.12 -15.10 3.49
CA LEU A 127 1.39 -13.99 2.58
C LEU A 127 0.49 -14.04 1.34
N ALA A 128 0.35 -15.22 0.74
CA ALA A 128 -0.56 -15.40 -0.38
C ALA A 128 -2.00 -15.03 0.04
N MET A 129 -2.49 -15.51 1.18
CA MET A 129 -3.82 -15.15 1.70
C MET A 129 -4.00 -13.64 1.85
N LEU A 130 -2.98 -12.91 2.34
CA LEU A 130 -3.04 -11.45 2.44
C LEU A 130 -3.10 -10.78 1.06
N ALA A 131 -2.28 -11.19 0.10
CA ALA A 131 -2.32 -10.66 -1.26
C ALA A 131 -3.62 -11.02 -2.00
N PHE A 132 -4.24 -12.15 -1.66
CA PHE A 132 -5.55 -12.56 -2.17
C PHE A 132 -6.73 -11.88 -1.46
N PHE A 133 -6.51 -11.20 -0.32
CA PHE A 133 -7.59 -10.60 0.46
C PHE A 133 -7.98 -9.24 -0.14
N PRO A 134 -9.10 -9.13 -0.88
CA PRO A 134 -9.40 -7.92 -1.64
C PRO A 134 -9.48 -6.65 -0.78
N PRO A 135 -10.04 -6.66 0.45
CA PRO A 135 -10.04 -5.48 1.30
C PRO A 135 -8.64 -4.90 1.54
N PHE A 136 -7.62 -5.73 1.73
CA PHE A 136 -6.24 -5.24 1.91
C PHE A 136 -5.82 -4.36 0.74
N VAL A 137 -6.04 -4.83 -0.50
CA VAL A 137 -5.65 -4.08 -1.71
C VAL A 137 -6.57 -2.87 -1.95
N ILE A 138 -7.88 -3.06 -1.82
CA ILE A 138 -8.90 -2.02 -2.09
C ILE A 138 -8.66 -0.79 -1.23
N TRP A 139 -8.41 -0.95 0.07
CA TRP A 139 -8.17 0.20 0.96
C TRP A 139 -6.90 1.00 0.64
N GLY A 140 -5.99 0.46 -0.18
CA GLY A 140 -4.83 1.20 -0.68
C GLY A 140 -5.11 2.02 -1.93
N VAL A 141 -6.19 1.75 -2.67
CA VAL A 141 -6.47 2.37 -3.97
C VAL A 141 -7.78 3.16 -4.04
N THR A 142 -8.52 3.26 -2.93
CA THR A 142 -9.81 4.00 -2.88
C THR A 142 -9.69 5.47 -2.46
N GLY A 143 -8.47 5.93 -2.15
CA GLY A 143 -8.18 7.34 -1.87
C GLY A 143 -8.20 7.75 -0.39
N LEU A 144 -8.54 6.82 0.51
CA LEU A 144 -8.48 7.03 1.96
C LEU A 144 -7.07 6.85 2.50
N GLU A 145 -6.82 7.39 3.70
CA GLU A 145 -5.55 7.28 4.41
C GLU A 145 -5.28 5.90 5.00
N THR A 146 -6.28 5.00 5.04
CA THR A 146 -6.27 3.74 5.80
C THR A 146 -4.97 2.97 5.63
N ALA A 147 -4.57 2.69 4.38
CA ALA A 147 -3.33 1.95 4.09
C ALA A 147 -2.08 2.67 4.61
N PHE A 148 -2.01 4.00 4.45
CA PHE A 148 -0.91 4.82 4.95
C PHE A 148 -0.86 4.86 6.48
N TYR A 149 -2.01 4.91 7.14
CA TYR A 149 -2.12 4.90 8.60
C TYR A 149 -1.70 3.56 9.22
N THR A 150 -1.98 2.44 8.53
CA THR A 150 -1.70 1.09 9.05
C THR A 150 -0.36 0.47 8.64
N PHE A 151 0.37 1.11 7.72
CA PHE A 151 1.71 0.67 7.29
C PHE A 151 2.73 0.76 8.42
#